data_AF-A0A816DQU9-F1
#
_entry.id   AF-A0A816DQU9-F1
#
_cell.length_a   1.000
_cell.length_b   1.000
_cell.length_c   1.000
_cell.angle_alpha   90.00
_cell.angle_beta   90.00
_cell.angle_gamma   90.00
#
_symmetry.space_group_name_H-M   'P 1'
#
loop_
_entity.id
_entity.type
_entity.pdbx_description
1 polymer ?
#
loop_
_entity_poly.entity_id
_entity_poly.type
_entity_poly.pdbx_seq_one_letter_code
_entity_poly.pdbx_strand_id
1 'polypeptide(L)'
;MISFFILTYVFYSLYSFTLTVKGDTCDTYNHPQYGVGQCINETLCPNALYMSGLCESKPTDIKCCFSLEPPKEEFRAAWIATVANIDWPSSRTATPAQQQTELINILNTIQTLNMNAVVFQV
;
A
#
# COMPACT_ATOMS: atom_id res chain seq x y z
N MET A 1 52.98 -37.27 -19.47
CA MET A 1 51.88 -37.51 -18.52
C MET A 1 51.48 -36.26 -17.71
N ILE A 2 51.72 -35.04 -18.21
CA ILE A 2 51.40 -33.77 -17.53
C ILE A 2 50.30 -32.98 -18.28
N SER A 3 50.09 -33.29 -19.57
CA SER A 3 49.14 -32.55 -20.42
C SER A 3 47.66 -32.86 -20.16
N PHE A 4 47.33 -34.04 -19.65
CA PHE A 4 45.94 -34.43 -19.37
C PHE A 4 45.39 -33.83 -18.07
N PHE A 5 46.25 -33.53 -17.08
CA PHE A 5 45.81 -32.96 -15.80
C PHE A 5 45.48 -31.46 -15.89
N ILE A 6 46.15 -30.72 -16.77
CA ILE A 6 45.91 -29.27 -16.94
C ILE A 6 44.57 -29.02 -17.64
N LEU A 7 44.21 -29.85 -18.62
CA LEU A 7 42.95 -29.73 -19.35
C LEU A 7 41.73 -29.98 -18.44
N THR A 8 41.76 -30.99 -17.56
CA THR A 8 40.66 -31.22 -16.62
C THR A 8 40.54 -30.11 -15.58
N TYR A 9 41.66 -29.54 -15.12
CA TYR A 9 41.65 -28.45 -14.12
C TYR A 9 41.12 -27.14 -14.70
N VAL A 10 41.48 -26.81 -15.94
CA VAL A 10 40.96 -25.63 -16.65
C VAL A 10 39.47 -25.80 -16.95
N PHE A 11 39.02 -27.00 -17.34
CA PHE A 11 37.60 -27.27 -17.51
C PHE A 11 36.83 -27.18 -16.19
N TYR A 12 37.32 -27.77 -15.09
CA TYR A 12 36.67 -27.70 -13.77
C TYR A 12 36.61 -26.27 -13.22
N SER A 13 37.65 -25.46 -13.44
CA SER A 13 37.70 -24.08 -12.96
C SER A 13 36.76 -23.13 -13.71
N LEU A 14 36.38 -23.45 -14.94
CA LEU A 14 35.43 -22.65 -15.73
C LEU A 14 33.95 -22.99 -15.42
N TYR A 15 33.67 -24.12 -14.78
CA TYR A 15 32.31 -24.46 -14.31
C TYR A 15 31.89 -23.73 -13.04
N SER A 16 32.82 -23.06 -12.35
CA SER A 16 32.55 -22.34 -11.10
C SER A 16 32.27 -20.85 -11.29
N PHE A 17 31.83 -20.44 -12.49
CA PHE A 17 31.25 -19.10 -12.65
C PHE A 17 29.81 -19.16 -12.10
N THR A 18 29.67 -19.00 -10.78
CA THR A 18 28.37 -18.81 -10.15
C THR A 18 27.76 -17.54 -10.72
N LEU A 19 26.86 -17.71 -11.69
CA LEU A 19 25.85 -16.72 -12.04
C LEU A 19 25.11 -16.38 -10.76
N THR A 20 25.51 -15.30 -10.12
CA THR A 20 24.69 -14.68 -9.08
C THR A 20 23.51 -14.10 -9.83
N VAL A 21 22.44 -14.90 -9.98
CA VAL A 21 21.14 -14.37 -10.36
C VAL A 21 20.78 -13.44 -9.21
N LYS A 22 21.02 -12.14 -9.39
CA LYS A 22 20.49 -11.16 -8.46
C LYS A 22 18.98 -11.36 -8.49
N GLY A 23 18.45 -11.83 -7.37
CA GLY A 23 17.02 -12.15 -7.25
C GLY A 23 16.20 -10.89 -7.49
N ASP A 24 15.02 -11.08 -8.06
CA ASP A 24 14.06 -9.99 -8.16
C ASP A 24 13.65 -9.56 -6.74
N THR A 25 13.90 -8.31 -6.39
CA THR A 25 13.60 -7.75 -5.07
C THR A 25 12.34 -6.88 -5.08
N CYS A 26 11.69 -6.74 -6.25
CA CYS A 26 10.46 -5.94 -6.41
C CYS A 26 9.34 -6.32 -5.44
N ASP A 27 9.16 -7.62 -5.17
CA ASP A 27 8.11 -8.13 -4.27
C ASP A 27 8.42 -7.90 -2.77
N THR A 28 9.69 -7.60 -2.45
CA THR A 28 10.16 -7.43 -1.06
C THR A 28 10.53 -5.99 -0.72
N TYR A 29 10.78 -5.17 -1.74
CA TYR A 29 11.04 -3.75 -1.57
C TYR A 29 9.74 -3.00 -1.30
N ASN A 30 9.62 -2.45 -0.08
CA ASN A 30 8.49 -1.62 0.30
C ASN A 30 8.79 -0.13 0.01
N HIS A 31 8.16 0.43 -1.02
CA HIS A 31 8.27 1.84 -1.35
C HIS A 31 7.55 2.70 -0.28
N PRO A 32 8.16 3.79 0.23
CA PRO A 32 7.58 4.61 1.30
C PRO A 32 6.16 5.13 1.04
N GLN A 33 5.80 5.32 -0.23
CA GLN A 33 4.53 5.90 -0.66
C GLN A 33 3.58 4.89 -1.32
N TYR A 34 4.10 3.80 -1.88
CA TYR A 34 3.34 2.97 -2.82
C TYR A 34 3.37 1.47 -2.49
N GLY A 35 4.01 1.07 -1.39
CA GLY A 35 4.02 -0.33 -0.97
C GLY A 35 4.95 -1.20 -1.83
N VAL A 36 4.63 -2.49 -1.90
CA VAL A 36 5.35 -3.48 -2.71
C VAL A 36 4.87 -3.44 -4.16
N GLY A 37 5.78 -3.71 -5.10
CA GLY A 37 5.49 -3.70 -6.52
C GLY A 37 5.46 -5.09 -7.15
N GLN A 38 5.20 -5.14 -8.46
CA GLN A 38 5.33 -6.34 -9.28
C GLN A 38 6.16 -6.06 -10.53
N CYS A 39 6.94 -7.05 -10.97
CA CYS A 39 7.71 -6.96 -12.21
C CYS A 39 6.79 -7.12 -13.44
N ILE A 40 6.41 -6.02 -14.08
CA ILE A 40 5.62 -6.00 -15.32
C ILE A 40 6.24 -5.06 -16.37
N ASN A 41 5.75 -5.11 -17.61
CA ASN A 41 6.25 -4.25 -18.68
C ASN A 41 5.96 -2.77 -18.40
N GLU A 42 6.91 -1.88 -18.69
CA GLU A 42 6.79 -0.43 -18.48
C GLU A 42 5.51 0.18 -19.08
N THR A 43 5.06 -0.31 -20.24
CA THR A 43 3.84 0.18 -20.91
C THR A 43 2.55 -0.20 -20.19
N LEU A 44 2.59 -1.22 -19.33
CA LEU A 44 1.43 -1.70 -18.57
C LEU A 44 1.32 -1.06 -17.18
N CYS A 45 2.28 -0.20 -16.81
CA CYS A 45 2.28 0.44 -15.51
C CYS A 45 1.30 1.62 -15.43
N PRO A 46 0.33 1.59 -14.49
CA PRO A 46 -0.52 2.75 -14.24
C PRO A 46 0.33 3.97 -13.85
N ASN A 47 0.07 5.12 -14.47
CA ASN A 47 0.69 6.41 -14.13
C ASN A 47 2.24 6.43 -14.18
N ALA A 48 2.88 5.52 -14.89
CA ALA A 48 4.34 5.42 -14.98
C ALA A 48 5.06 5.30 -13.62
N LEU A 49 4.41 4.70 -12.61
CA LEU A 49 4.98 4.46 -11.29
C LEU A 49 5.89 3.23 -11.30
N TYR A 50 7.10 3.36 -11.84
CA TYR A 50 8.05 2.25 -11.93
C TYR A 50 9.46 2.60 -11.43
N MET A 51 10.18 1.58 -10.97
CA MET A 51 11.61 1.66 -10.63
C MET A 51 12.42 0.59 -11.36
N SER A 52 13.60 0.97 -11.87
CA SER A 52 14.56 0.07 -12.48
C SER A 52 15.49 -0.57 -11.45
N GLY A 53 16.02 -1.75 -11.75
CA GLY A 53 17.05 -2.41 -10.93
C GLY A 53 16.52 -3.31 -9.81
N LEU A 54 15.20 -3.48 -9.69
CA LEU A 54 14.58 -4.44 -8.77
C LEU A 54 14.12 -5.75 -9.44
N CYS A 55 14.11 -5.79 -10.77
CA CYS A 55 13.73 -6.94 -11.60
C CYS A 55 14.93 -7.39 -12.44
N GLU A 56 16.04 -7.71 -11.79
CA GLU A 56 17.32 -7.99 -12.46
C GLU A 56 17.33 -9.33 -13.20
N SER A 57 16.38 -10.23 -12.92
CA SER A 57 16.22 -11.49 -13.68
C SER A 57 15.47 -11.33 -15.00
N LYS A 58 14.86 -10.15 -15.22
CA LYS A 58 13.94 -9.88 -16.33
C LYS A 58 14.60 -9.01 -17.41
N PRO A 59 14.08 -9.05 -18.66
CA PRO A 59 14.55 -8.16 -19.72
C PRO A 59 14.30 -6.68 -19.39
N THR A 60 15.03 -5.79 -20.07
CA THR A 60 15.11 -4.36 -19.72
C THR A 60 13.79 -3.59 -19.83
N ASP A 61 12.82 -4.14 -20.57
CA ASP A 61 11.45 -3.63 -20.74
C ASP A 61 10.54 -3.93 -19.53
N ILE A 62 10.95 -4.83 -18.64
CA ILE A 62 10.25 -5.13 -17.40
C ILE A 62 10.85 -4.30 -16.26
N LYS A 63 9.98 -3.55 -15.58
CA LYS A 63 10.32 -2.69 -14.44
C LYS A 63 9.51 -3.10 -13.22
N CYS A 64 9.96 -2.68 -12.04
CA CYS A 64 9.19 -2.87 -10.82
C CYS A 64 8.09 -1.81 -10.78
N CYS A 65 6.86 -2.24 -10.93
CA CYS A 65 5.69 -1.39 -11.04
C CYS A 65 4.94 -1.33 -9.72
N PHE A 66 4.62 -0.12 -9.26
CA PHE A 66 3.81 0.07 -8.07
C PHE A 66 2.38 0.41 -8.48
N SER A 67 1.41 -0.35 -7.98
CA SER A 67 0.00 0.05 -8.04
C SER A 67 -0.30 0.95 -6.86
N LEU A 68 -0.88 2.12 -7.13
CA LEU A 68 -1.65 2.82 -6.11
C LEU A 68 -2.96 2.03 -5.96
N GLU A 69 -2.95 0.97 -5.16
CA GLU A 69 -4.22 0.32 -4.82
C GLU A 69 -5.09 1.38 -4.14
N PRO A 70 -6.29 1.68 -4.68
CA PRO A 70 -7.21 2.51 -3.96
C PRO A 70 -7.51 1.86 -2.60
N PRO A 71 -7.75 2.64 -1.54
CA PRO A 71 -8.11 2.09 -0.25
C PRO A 71 -9.20 1.03 -0.40
N LYS A 72 -9.04 -0.10 0.29
CA LYS A 72 -9.97 -1.24 0.21
C LYS A 72 -11.43 -0.84 0.46
N GLU A 73 -11.63 0.17 1.30
CA GLU A 73 -12.94 0.69 1.67
C GLU A 73 -13.04 2.18 1.31
N GLU A 74 -14.19 2.60 0.79
CA GLU A 74 -14.49 4.01 0.58
C GLU A 74 -14.70 4.72 1.92
N PHE A 75 -14.12 5.90 2.10
CA PHE A 75 -14.35 6.72 3.29
C PHE A 75 -15.68 7.48 3.18
N ARG A 76 -16.65 7.12 4.04
CA ARG A 76 -17.99 7.72 4.08
C ARG A 76 -18.27 8.23 5.48
N ALA A 77 -18.09 9.52 5.67
CA ALA A 77 -18.18 10.14 6.99
C ALA A 77 -19.25 11.23 7.06
N ALA A 78 -19.79 11.41 8.26
CA ALA A 78 -20.58 12.58 8.63
C ALA A 78 -19.79 13.45 9.61
N TRP A 79 -19.92 14.77 9.48
CA TRP A 79 -19.36 15.74 10.42
C TRP A 79 -20.42 16.11 11.45
N ILE A 80 -20.06 16.10 12.74
CA ILE A 80 -20.91 16.59 13.83
C ILE A 80 -20.22 17.80 14.46
N ALA A 81 -20.77 18.99 14.20
CA ALA A 81 -20.24 20.25 14.67
C ALA A 81 -20.89 20.68 15.99
N THR A 82 -20.03 21.09 16.92
CA THR A 82 -20.40 21.60 18.24
C THR A 82 -20.45 23.12 18.30
N VAL A 83 -19.85 23.79 17.31
CA VAL A 83 -19.91 25.25 17.18
C VAL A 83 -21.36 25.71 17.10
N ALA A 84 -21.71 26.68 17.94
CA ALA A 84 -23.04 27.28 17.99
C ALA A 84 -24.22 26.29 18.08
N ASN A 85 -23.99 25.05 18.53
CA ASN A 85 -25.03 24.02 18.66
C ASN A 85 -25.70 23.66 17.33
N ILE A 86 -24.99 23.77 16.20
CA ILE A 86 -25.61 23.55 14.88
C ILE A 86 -26.03 22.10 14.64
N ASP A 87 -25.23 21.12 15.08
CA ASP A 87 -25.58 19.70 15.01
C ASP A 87 -25.86 19.13 16.39
N TRP A 88 -24.96 19.38 17.36
CA TRP A 88 -25.07 18.84 18.71
C TRP A 88 -24.29 19.70 19.73
N PRO A 89 -24.74 19.80 21.00
CA PRO A 89 -26.05 19.37 21.50
C PRO A 89 -27.14 20.35 21.08
N SER A 90 -28.40 19.91 21.09
CA SER A 90 -29.56 20.73 20.70
C SER A 90 -29.72 21.99 21.56
N SER A 91 -29.25 21.93 22.81
CA SER A 91 -29.26 23.03 23.76
C SER A 91 -28.03 23.01 24.67
N ARG A 92 -27.53 24.21 25.00
CA ARG A 92 -26.44 24.41 25.96
C ARG A 92 -26.81 24.04 27.40
N THR A 93 -28.12 24.02 27.70
CA THR A 93 -28.63 23.68 29.03
C THR A 93 -29.06 22.21 29.13
N ALA A 94 -28.87 21.42 28.07
CA ALA A 94 -29.18 20.00 28.08
C ALA A 94 -28.33 19.27 29.12
N THR A 95 -28.97 18.41 29.91
CA THR A 95 -28.27 17.55 30.88
C THR A 95 -27.37 16.54 30.15
N PRO A 96 -26.32 16.00 30.80
CA PRO A 96 -25.47 14.98 30.18
C PRO A 96 -26.25 13.78 29.64
N ALA A 97 -27.33 13.35 30.31
CA ALA A 97 -28.18 12.25 29.85
C ALA A 97 -28.95 12.59 28.56
N GLN A 98 -29.45 13.83 28.44
CA GLN A 98 -30.10 14.30 27.22
C GLN A 98 -29.11 14.39 26.06
N GLN A 99 -27.93 14.96 26.32
CA GLN A 99 -26.85 15.06 25.33
C GLN A 99 -26.42 13.69 24.79
N GLN A 100 -26.27 12.70 25.67
CA GLN A 100 -25.95 11.32 25.26
C GLN A 100 -27.07 10.71 24.41
N THR A 101 -28.33 10.89 24.81
CA THR A 101 -29.49 10.38 24.07
C THR A 101 -29.56 10.99 22.66
N GLU A 102 -29.36 12.31 22.55
CA GLU A 102 -29.31 13.02 21.26
C GLU A 102 -28.17 12.49 20.38
N LEU A 103 -26.97 12.33 20.94
CA LEU A 103 -25.82 11.84 20.19
C LEU A 103 -26.05 10.42 19.67
N ILE A 104 -26.61 9.54 20.51
CA ILE A 104 -26.97 8.17 20.11
C ILE A 104 -27.96 8.19 18.94
N ASN A 105 -28.96 9.06 18.95
CA ASN A 105 -29.91 9.19 17.86
C ASN A 105 -29.26 9.66 16.55
N ILE A 106 -28.32 10.60 16.63
CA ILE A 106 -27.53 11.05 15.47
C ILE A 106 -26.68 9.88 14.94
N LEU A 107 -25.97 9.16 15.80
CA LEU A 107 -25.12 8.03 15.41
C LEU A 107 -25.94 6.88 14.79
N ASN A 108 -27.12 6.58 15.33
CA ASN A 108 -28.03 5.60 14.75
C ASN A 108 -28.46 6.02 13.34
N THR A 109 -28.77 7.31 13.14
CA THR A 109 -29.12 7.84 11.82
C THR A 109 -27.96 7.68 10.83
N ILE A 110 -26.74 8.06 11.24
CA ILE A 110 -25.52 7.92 10.44
C ILE A 110 -25.28 6.45 10.05
N GLN A 111 -25.51 5.53 10.98
CA GLN A 111 -25.42 4.08 10.72
C GLN A 111 -26.45 3.62 9.68
N THR A 112 -27.71 4.08 9.77
CA THR A 112 -28.74 3.72 8.77
C THR A 112 -28.42 4.24 7.35
N LEU A 113 -27.60 5.28 7.26
CA LEU A 113 -27.10 5.85 6.00
C LEU A 113 -25.84 5.13 5.47
N ASN A 114 -25.41 4.02 6.09
CA ASN A 114 -24.23 3.22 5.71
C ASN A 114 -22.90 4.02 5.70
N MET A 115 -22.79 5.02 6.57
CA MET A 115 -21.53 5.71 6.86
C MET A 115 -20.62 4.83 7.74
N ASN A 116 -19.31 4.95 7.56
CA ASN A 116 -18.31 4.17 8.30
C ASN A 116 -17.48 4.98 9.29
N ALA A 117 -17.63 6.31 9.30
CA ALA A 117 -16.90 7.19 10.20
C ALA A 117 -17.72 8.40 10.63
N VAL A 118 -17.34 8.98 11.76
CA VAL A 118 -17.87 10.25 12.28
C VAL A 118 -16.70 11.15 12.62
N VAL A 119 -16.74 12.38 12.13
CA VAL A 119 -15.79 13.43 12.52
C VAL A 119 -16.48 14.34 13.51
N PHE A 120 -16.02 14.31 14.77
CA PHE A 120 -16.63 15.03 15.87
C PHE A 120 -15.80 16.25 16.24
N GLN A 121 -16.41 17.44 16.28
CA GLN A 121 -15.72 18.67 16.65
C GLN A 121 -15.66 18.82 18.18
N VAL A 122 -14.45 18.74 18.75
CA VAL A 122 -14.18 18.89 20.19
C VAL A 122 -13.94 20.33 20.61
#